data_AF-A0A0N1G3S5-F1
#
_entry.id   AF-A0A0N1G3S5-F1
#
_cell.length_a   1.000
_cell.length_b   1.000
_cell.length_c   1.000
_cell.angle_alpha   90.00
_cell.angle_beta   90.00
_cell.angle_gamma   90.00
#
_symmetry.space_group_name_H-M   'P 1'
#
loop_
_entity.id
_entity.type
_entity.pdbx_description
1 polymer ?
#
loop_
_entity_poly.entity_id
_entity_poly.type
_entity_poly.pdbx_seq_one_letter_code
_entity_poly.pdbx_strand_id
1 'polypeptide(L)'
;MSTSTLLAVIIAAVVVIAVAAVAASMFTRRRKLRERFGPEYERTMGDAGSRMAGERELRAREKRHDALDIKPLDSSVRDRYTRDWASAQEEFVDRPEDAVHDADRLVTSLMHERGYPTQDFDQQLKDLSVEHGRTLEHYRAAHDVEALSTRHEATTEQ
;
A
#
# COMPACT_ATOMS: atom_id res chain seq x y z
N MET A 1 -25.46 42.00 -32.12
CA MET A 1 -25.54 40.64 -31.54
C MET A 1 -26.87 40.53 -30.82
N SER A 2 -27.70 39.56 -31.19
CA SER A 2 -28.99 39.33 -30.53
C SER A 2 -28.75 38.76 -29.12
N THR A 3 -29.61 39.12 -28.16
CA THR A 3 -29.53 38.61 -26.78
C THR A 3 -29.49 37.08 -26.72
N SER A 4 -30.17 36.40 -27.65
CA SER A 4 -30.14 34.95 -27.82
C SER A 4 -28.76 34.40 -28.19
N THR A 5 -27.99 35.09 -29.04
CA THR A 5 -26.64 34.62 -29.41
C THR A 5 -25.64 34.85 -28.27
N LEU A 6 -25.78 35.96 -27.53
CA LEU A 6 -25.01 36.20 -26.31
C LEU A 6 -25.28 35.11 -25.25
N LEU A 7 -26.55 34.78 -25.01
CA LEU A 7 -26.94 33.75 -24.05
C LEU A 7 -26.39 32.37 -24.43
N ALA A 8 -26.49 32.00 -25.71
CA ALA A 8 -25.97 30.73 -26.22
C ALA A 8 -24.44 30.61 -26.04
N VAL A 9 -23.69 31.69 -26.30
CA VAL A 9 -22.23 31.73 -26.09
C VAL A 9 -21.88 31.59 -24.61
N ILE A 10 -22.60 32.27 -23.72
CA ILE A 10 -22.38 32.17 -22.27
C ILE A 10 -22.62 30.74 -21.79
N ILE A 11 -23.74 30.12 -22.18
CA ILE A 11 -24.06 28.73 -21.80
C ILE A 11 -22.98 27.77 -22.32
N ALA A 12 -22.57 27.90 -23.58
CA ALA A 12 -21.51 27.08 -24.15
C ALA A 12 -20.18 27.25 -23.38
N ALA A 13 -19.81 28.48 -23.04
CA ALA A 13 -18.61 28.76 -22.26
C ALA A 13 -18.66 28.12 -20.86
N VAL A 14 -19.81 28.20 -20.17
CA VAL A 14 -20.00 27.57 -18.85
C VAL A 14 -19.88 26.06 -18.93
N VAL A 15 -20.48 25.42 -19.94
CA VAL A 15 -20.37 23.96 -20.14
C VAL A 15 -18.91 23.55 -20.39
N VAL A 16 -18.19 24.28 -21.23
CA VAL A 16 -16.76 24.01 -21.49
C VAL A 16 -15.92 24.14 -20.22
N ILE A 17 -16.13 25.19 -19.43
CA ILE A 17 -15.43 25.39 -18.15
C ILE A 17 -15.74 24.26 -17.18
N ALA A 18 -17.01 23.84 -17.07
CA ALA A 18 -17.40 22.75 -16.20
C ALA A 18 -16.73 21.42 -16.61
N VAL A 19 -16.71 21.11 -17.90
CA VAL A 19 -16.02 19.92 -18.43
C VAL A 19 -14.51 19.98 -18.17
N ALA A 20 -13.88 21.13 -18.41
CA ALA A 20 -12.46 21.33 -18.16
C ALA A 20 -12.11 21.17 -16.66
N ALA A 21 -12.94 21.71 -15.77
CA ALA A 21 -12.75 21.57 -14.33
C ALA A 21 -12.87 20.11 -13.87
N VAL A 22 -13.85 19.36 -14.38
CA VAL A 22 -14.01 17.93 -14.09
C VAL A 22 -12.80 17.14 -14.62
N ALA A 23 -12.36 17.40 -15.85
CA ALA A 23 -11.20 16.72 -16.44
C ALA A 23 -9.91 16.99 -15.64
N ALA A 24 -9.67 18.24 -15.24
CA ALA A 24 -8.53 18.62 -14.41
C ALA A 24 -8.57 17.95 -13.02
N SER A 25 -9.74 17.93 -12.38
CA SER A 25 -9.95 17.24 -11.10
C SER A 25 -9.70 15.74 -11.20
N MET A 26 -10.15 15.08 -12.28
CA MET A 26 -9.87 13.67 -12.52
C MET A 26 -8.38 13.40 -12.72
N PHE A 27 -7.69 14.26 -13.46
CA PHE A 27 -6.26 14.10 -13.74
C PHE A 27 -5.41 14.25 -12.47
N THR A 28 -5.69 15.27 -11.66
CA THR A 28 -4.97 15.52 -10.40
C THR A 28 -5.18 14.41 -9.38
N ARG A 29 -6.41 13.92 -9.21
CA ARG A 29 -6.71 12.78 -8.32
C ARG A 29 -5.96 11.52 -8.72
N ARG A 30 -5.88 11.24 -10.02
CA ARG A 30 -5.12 10.09 -10.56
C ARG A 30 -3.64 10.20 -10.26
N ARG A 31 -3.08 11.39 -10.51
CA ARG A 31 -1.66 11.65 -10.23
C ARG A 31 -1.34 11.45 -8.75
N LYS A 32 -2.21 11.95 -7.85
CA LYS A 32 -2.05 11.76 -6.40
C LYS A 32 -2.04 10.28 -6.00
N LEU A 33 -2.94 9.46 -6.55
CA LEU A 33 -2.95 8.02 -6.29
C LEU A 33 -1.65 7.35 -6.76
N ARG A 34 -1.18 7.68 -7.97
CA ARG A 34 0.06 7.12 -8.52
C ARG A 34 1.28 7.54 -7.71
N GLU A 35 1.34 8.79 -7.27
CA GLU A 35 2.43 9.30 -6.43
C GLU A 35 2.44 8.62 -5.05
N ARG A 36 1.26 8.41 -4.45
CA ARG A 36 1.11 7.80 -3.11
C ARG A 36 1.43 6.30 -3.11
N PHE A 37 0.81 5.54 -4.01
CA PHE A 37 0.97 4.08 -4.06
C PHE A 37 2.24 3.65 -4.81
N GLY A 38 2.78 4.49 -5.70
CA GLY A 38 3.95 4.13 -6.51
C GLY A 38 3.70 2.84 -7.29
N PRO A 39 4.61 1.84 -7.25
CA PRO A 39 4.46 0.57 -7.96
C PRO A 39 3.16 -0.20 -7.68
N GLU A 40 2.56 0.02 -6.50
CA GLU A 40 1.29 -0.60 -6.11
C GLU A 40 0.10 -0.07 -6.92
N TYR A 41 0.22 1.13 -7.50
CA TYR A 41 -0.75 1.65 -8.44
C TYR A 41 -0.77 0.78 -9.71
N GLU A 42 0.39 0.58 -10.34
CA GLU A 42 0.50 -0.24 -11.55
C GLU A 42 0.05 -1.68 -11.31
N ARG A 43 0.46 -2.29 -10.18
CA ARG A 43 0.03 -3.65 -9.79
C ARG A 43 -1.49 -3.74 -9.63
N THR A 44 -2.08 -2.88 -8.81
CA THR A 44 -3.55 -2.88 -8.57
C THR A 44 -4.34 -2.60 -9.86
N MET A 45 -3.78 -1.80 -10.77
CA MET A 45 -4.39 -1.51 -12.06
C MET A 45 -4.28 -2.67 -13.05
N GLY A 46 -3.23 -3.49 -12.96
CA GLY A 46 -3.08 -4.72 -13.74
C GLY A 46 -4.02 -5.83 -13.28
N ASP A 47 -4.22 -5.96 -11.97
CA ASP A 47 -5.08 -7.00 -11.39
C ASP A 47 -6.58 -6.65 -11.49
N ALA A 48 -6.91 -5.36 -11.62
CA ALA A 48 -8.29 -4.92 -11.69
C ALA A 48 -8.91 -5.12 -13.07
N GLY A 49 -10.11 -5.71 -13.11
CA GLY A 49 -10.88 -5.90 -14.35
C GLY A 49 -11.32 -4.60 -15.06
N SER A 50 -11.12 -3.43 -14.44
CA SER A 50 -11.24 -2.14 -15.11
C SER A 50 -10.47 -1.05 -14.36
N ARG A 51 -10.10 0.01 -15.09
CA ARG A 51 -9.47 1.20 -14.49
C ARG A 51 -10.30 1.84 -13.38
N MET A 52 -11.62 1.87 -13.53
CA MET A 52 -12.51 2.42 -12.51
C MET A 52 -12.50 1.56 -11.25
N ALA A 53 -12.50 0.24 -11.39
CA ALA A 53 -12.43 -0.68 -10.25
C ALA A 53 -11.09 -0.56 -9.50
N GLY A 54 -9.96 -0.49 -10.20
CA GLY A 54 -8.64 -0.33 -9.60
C GLY A 54 -8.50 0.98 -8.81
N GLU A 55 -8.87 2.11 -9.41
CA GLU A 55 -8.86 3.40 -8.70
C GLU A 55 -9.81 3.43 -7.50
N ARG A 56 -10.95 2.72 -7.57
CA ARG A 56 -11.90 2.62 -6.45
C ARG A 56 -11.30 1.81 -5.29
N GLU A 57 -10.63 0.71 -5.60
CA GLU A 57 -9.94 -0.12 -4.60
C GLU A 57 -8.83 0.66 -3.90
N LEU A 58 -7.98 1.37 -4.63
CA LEU A 58 -6.91 2.19 -4.03
C LEU A 58 -7.47 3.28 -3.09
N ARG A 59 -8.58 3.93 -3.47
CA ARG A 59 -9.25 4.90 -2.58
C ARG A 59 -9.87 4.24 -1.35
N ALA A 60 -10.39 3.02 -1.49
CA ALA A 60 -10.90 2.27 -0.35
C ALA A 60 -9.79 1.91 0.63
N ARG A 61 -8.59 1.56 0.15
CA ARG A 61 -7.39 1.35 0.98
C ARG A 61 -6.97 2.62 1.70
N GLU A 62 -6.86 3.75 1.00
CA GLU A 62 -6.55 5.06 1.60
C GLU A 62 -7.54 5.40 2.73
N LYS A 63 -8.84 5.24 2.47
CA LYS A 63 -9.88 5.50 3.49
C LYS A 63 -9.79 4.57 4.70
N ARG A 64 -9.44 3.30 4.51
CA ARG A 64 -9.25 2.35 5.61
C ARG A 64 -8.01 2.70 6.43
N HIS A 65 -6.90 2.99 5.75
CA HIS A 65 -5.64 3.42 6.37
C HIS A 65 -5.82 4.70 7.18
N ASP A 66 -6.50 5.71 6.62
CA ASP A 66 -6.82 6.97 7.32
C ASP A 66 -7.69 6.77 8.59
N ALA A 67 -8.39 5.63 8.69
CA ALA A 67 -9.19 5.27 9.87
C ALA A 67 -8.40 4.47 10.93
N LEU A 68 -7.17 4.04 10.61
CA LEU A 68 -6.28 3.37 11.56
C LEU A 68 -5.64 4.39 12.50
N ASP A 69 -5.55 4.04 13.78
CA ASP A 69 -4.83 4.83 14.79
C ASP A 69 -3.33 4.50 14.73
N ILE A 70 -2.66 4.90 13.64
CA ILE A 70 -1.25 4.61 13.42
C ILE A 70 -0.39 5.56 14.25
N LYS A 71 0.35 4.99 15.21
CA LYS A 71 1.17 5.75 16.15
C LYS A 71 2.66 5.73 15.79
N PRO A 72 3.39 6.82 16.02
CA PRO A 72 4.85 6.77 16.01
C PRO A 72 5.33 5.88 17.15
N LEU A 73 6.38 5.09 16.89
CA LEU A 73 7.06 4.33 17.93
C LEU A 73 7.86 5.27 18.83
N ASP A 74 7.82 5.00 20.13
CA ASP A 74 8.75 5.58 21.10
C ASP A 74 10.20 5.30 20.69
N SER A 75 11.12 6.21 21.01
CA SER A 75 12.54 6.06 20.66
C SER A 75 13.13 4.77 21.21
N SER A 76 12.81 4.39 22.45
CA SER A 76 13.34 3.17 23.08
C SER A 76 12.88 1.90 22.35
N VAL A 77 11.63 1.87 21.90
CA VAL A 77 11.04 0.77 21.13
C VAL A 77 11.67 0.69 19.74
N ARG A 78 11.86 1.84 19.08
CA ARG A 78 12.55 1.92 17.79
C ARG A 78 13.97 1.38 17.88
N ASP A 79 14.70 1.74 18.93
CA ASP A 79 16.08 1.28 19.13
C ASP A 79 16.13 -0.23 19.38
N ARG A 80 15.13 -0.79 20.08
CA ARG A 80 14.99 -2.25 20.24
C ARG A 80 14.81 -2.94 18.89
N TYR A 81 13.79 -2.56 18.11
CA TYR A 81 13.57 -3.17 16.78
C TYR A 81 14.77 -3.00 15.85
N THR A 82 15.51 -1.90 15.95
CA THR A 82 16.71 -1.66 15.14
C THR A 82 17.83 -2.65 15.49
N ARG A 83 18.03 -2.94 16.78
CA ARG A 83 19.00 -3.96 17.23
C ARG A 83 18.57 -5.35 16.83
N ASP A 84 17.30 -5.70 17.06
CA ASP A 84 16.78 -7.03 16.73
C ASP A 84 16.85 -7.29 15.22
N TRP A 85 16.56 -6.27 14.40
CA TRP A 85 16.75 -6.33 12.96
C TRP A 85 18.20 -6.56 12.56
N ALA A 86 19.16 -5.87 13.19
CA ALA A 86 20.58 -6.07 12.91
C ALA A 86 21.03 -7.51 13.25
N SER A 87 20.55 -8.07 14.36
CA SER A 87 20.83 -9.45 14.73
C SER A 87 20.29 -10.45 13.70
N ALA A 88 19.06 -10.27 13.22
CA ALA A 88 18.50 -11.11 12.16
C ALA A 88 19.34 -11.03 10.86
N GLN A 89 19.85 -9.84 10.50
CA GLN A 89 20.71 -9.68 9.33
C GLN A 89 22.08 -10.36 9.49
N GLU A 90 22.66 -10.33 10.69
CA GLU A 90 23.91 -11.03 10.98
C GLU A 90 23.73 -12.56 10.89
N GLU A 91 22.64 -13.08 11.44
CA GLU A 91 22.33 -14.51 11.42
C GLU A 91 21.99 -15.03 10.01
N PHE A 92 21.51 -14.18 9.11
CA PHE A 92 21.17 -14.58 7.73
C PHE A 92 22.36 -15.20 6.97
N VAL A 93 23.59 -14.83 7.31
CA VAL A 93 24.79 -15.38 6.66
C VAL A 93 24.96 -16.87 6.95
N ASP A 94 24.67 -17.28 8.18
CA ASP A 94 24.87 -18.65 8.65
C ASP A 94 23.58 -19.48 8.62
N ARG A 95 22.43 -18.83 8.88
CA ARG A 95 21.11 -19.45 9.06
C ARG A 95 20.03 -18.63 8.34
N PRO A 96 20.00 -18.64 6.99
CA PRO A 96 19.14 -17.76 6.21
C PRO A 96 17.64 -18.00 6.44
N GLU A 97 17.21 -19.24 6.66
CA GLU A 97 15.79 -19.56 6.88
C GLU A 97 15.28 -19.02 8.21
N ASP A 98 16.01 -19.27 9.30
CA ASP A 98 15.67 -18.77 10.64
C ASP A 98 15.69 -17.24 10.69
N ALA A 99 16.71 -16.62 10.10
CA ALA A 99 16.83 -15.17 10.04
C ALA A 99 15.66 -14.49 9.30
N VAL A 100 15.17 -15.10 8.22
CA VAL A 100 13.99 -14.58 7.49
C VAL A 100 12.72 -14.73 8.33
N HIS A 101 12.56 -15.85 9.03
CA HIS A 101 11.43 -16.05 9.94
C HIS A 101 11.43 -15.03 11.10
N ASP A 102 12.59 -14.80 11.73
CA ASP A 102 12.72 -13.79 12.78
C ASP A 102 12.48 -12.38 12.25
N ALA A 103 12.94 -12.07 11.04
CA ALA A 103 12.66 -10.80 10.38
C ALA A 103 11.16 -10.59 10.11
N ASP A 104 10.43 -11.60 9.65
CA ASP A 104 8.97 -11.50 9.47
C ASP A 104 8.26 -11.23 10.81
N ARG A 105 8.62 -11.98 11.85
CA ARG A 105 8.07 -11.79 13.20
C ARG A 105 8.33 -10.40 13.75
N LEU A 106 9.52 -9.84 13.50
CA LEU A 106 9.86 -8.47 13.89
C LEU A 106 9.00 -7.43 13.15
N VAL A 107 8.82 -7.58 11.84
CA VAL A 107 7.96 -6.69 11.04
C VAL A 107 6.51 -6.77 11.52
N THR A 108 5.98 -7.98 11.72
CA THR A 108 4.62 -8.21 12.20
C THR A 108 4.40 -7.60 13.59
N SER A 109 5.36 -7.76 14.51
CA SER A 109 5.31 -7.16 15.86
C SER A 109 5.36 -5.63 15.80
N LEU A 110 6.26 -5.07 14.99
CA LEU A 110 6.39 -3.63 14.78
C LEU A 110 5.09 -3.03 14.24
N MET A 111 4.47 -3.72 13.28
CA MET A 111 3.22 -3.29 12.69
C MET A 111 2.07 -3.28 13.70
N HIS A 112 1.96 -4.34 14.50
CA HIS A 112 0.97 -4.41 15.56
C HIS A 112 1.14 -3.25 16.56
N GLU A 113 2.38 -2.99 17.00
CA GLU A 113 2.69 -1.93 17.97
C GLU A 113 2.44 -0.52 17.41
N ARG A 114 2.57 -0.36 16.08
CA ARG A 114 2.18 0.87 15.38
C ARG A 114 0.68 1.02 15.18
N GLY A 115 -0.13 -0.01 15.42
CA GLY A 115 -1.59 0.03 15.25
C GLY A 115 -2.10 -0.51 13.92
N TYR A 116 -1.28 -1.22 13.14
CA TYR A 116 -1.74 -1.93 11.95
C TYR A 116 -2.43 -3.25 12.31
N PRO A 117 -3.48 -3.67 11.57
CA PRO A 117 -4.03 -5.01 11.69
C PRO A 117 -3.03 -6.04 11.13
N THR A 118 -2.83 -7.14 11.87
CA THR A 118 -1.83 -8.19 11.54
C THR A 118 -2.44 -9.60 11.44
N GLN A 119 -3.76 -9.71 11.37
CA GLN A 119 -4.47 -11.00 11.37
C GLN A 119 -4.62 -11.61 9.97
N ASP A 120 -4.55 -10.77 8.94
CA ASP A 120 -4.71 -11.15 7.54
C ASP A 120 -3.60 -10.47 6.73
N PHE A 121 -2.68 -11.27 6.18
CA PHE A 121 -1.53 -10.80 5.42
C PHE A 121 -1.94 -10.02 4.16
N ASP A 122 -3.00 -10.44 3.46
CA ASP A 122 -3.48 -9.71 2.29
C ASP A 122 -4.00 -8.34 2.68
N GLN A 123 -4.66 -8.24 3.83
CA GLN A 123 -5.13 -6.97 4.36
C GLN A 123 -3.96 -6.10 4.84
N GLN A 124 -2.95 -6.70 5.48
CA GLN A 124 -1.72 -6.05 5.91
C GLN A 124 -0.98 -5.39 4.73
N LEU A 125 -0.82 -6.12 3.62
CA LEU A 125 -0.23 -5.60 2.39
C LEU A 125 -1.03 -4.41 1.83
N LYS A 126 -2.35 -4.50 1.84
CA LYS A 126 -3.22 -3.42 1.35
C LYS A 126 -3.06 -2.16 2.19
N ASP A 127 -2.99 -2.29 3.51
CA ASP A 127 -2.87 -1.13 4.40
C ASP A 127 -1.47 -0.51 4.35
N LEU A 128 -0.41 -1.33 4.30
CA LEU A 128 0.95 -0.85 4.07
C LEU A 128 1.13 -0.17 2.72
N SER A 129 0.42 -0.61 1.67
CA SER A 129 0.60 -0.11 0.30
C SER A 129 0.36 1.39 0.16
N VAL A 130 -0.39 1.99 1.10
CA VAL A 130 -0.73 3.41 1.13
C VAL A 130 0.49 4.30 1.41
N GLU A 131 1.43 3.87 2.24
CA GLU A 131 2.62 4.65 2.63
C GLU A 131 3.95 3.96 2.30
N HIS A 132 3.93 2.64 2.12
CA HIS A 132 5.12 1.80 2.00
C HIS A 132 5.15 0.97 0.72
N GLY A 133 4.39 1.37 -0.32
CA GLY A 133 4.22 0.59 -1.55
C GLY A 133 5.52 0.22 -2.28
N ARG A 134 6.60 1.01 -2.15
CA ARG A 134 7.91 0.70 -2.76
C ARG A 134 8.66 -0.42 -2.05
N THR A 135 8.44 -0.61 -0.75
CA THR A 135 9.15 -1.62 0.05
C THR A 135 8.39 -2.95 0.08
N LEU A 136 7.11 -2.94 -0.32
CA LEU A 136 6.24 -4.11 -0.27
C LEU A 136 6.66 -5.28 -1.16
N GLU A 137 7.39 -5.04 -2.24
CA GLU A 137 7.84 -6.13 -3.11
C GLU A 137 8.77 -7.11 -2.39
N HIS A 138 9.73 -6.59 -1.63
CA HIS A 138 10.63 -7.41 -0.82
C HIS A 138 9.91 -8.10 0.33
N TYR A 139 8.94 -7.41 0.95
CA TYR A 139 8.15 -8.00 2.02
C TYR A 139 7.30 -9.19 1.53
N ARG A 140 6.65 -9.07 0.37
CA ARG A 140 5.94 -10.20 -0.25
C ARG A 140 6.86 -11.38 -0.53
N ALA A 141 8.03 -11.11 -1.11
CA ALA A 141 8.98 -12.16 -1.43
C ALA A 141 9.48 -12.90 -0.16
N ALA A 142 9.73 -12.19 0.93
CA ALA A 142 10.11 -12.80 2.20
C ALA A 142 8.99 -13.68 2.77
N HIS A 143 7.74 -13.20 2.75
CA HIS A 143 6.60 -13.97 3.24
C HIS A 143 6.28 -15.20 2.36
N ASP A 144 6.45 -15.09 1.04
CA ASP A 144 6.29 -16.23 0.13
C ASP A 144 7.30 -17.35 0.44
N VAL A 145 8.55 -16.99 0.77
CA VAL A 145 9.61 -17.93 1.18
C VAL A 145 9.25 -18.60 2.51
N GLU A 146 8.82 -17.83 3.51
CA GLU A 146 8.39 -18.36 4.80
C GLU A 146 7.20 -19.33 4.67
N ALA A 147 6.19 -18.95 3.88
CA ALA A 147 5.00 -19.76 3.63
C ALA A 147 5.33 -21.06 2.88
N LEU A 148 6.40 -21.10 2.08
CA LEU A 148 6.88 -22.31 1.42
C LEU A 148 7.69 -23.20 2.37
N SER A 149 8.50 -22.61 3.26
CA SER A 149 9.27 -23.34 4.28
C SER A 149 8.37 -24.04 5.28
N THR A 150 7.40 -23.33 5.85
CA THR A 150 6.41 -23.89 6.80
C THR A 150 5.64 -25.07 6.20
N ARG A 151 5.33 -25.00 4.89
CA ARG A 151 4.68 -26.10 4.18
C ARG A 151 5.58 -27.32 4.00
N HIS A 152 6.88 -27.12 3.75
CA HIS A 152 7.84 -28.23 3.63
C HIS A 152 8.04 -28.94 4.97
N GLU A 153 8.20 -28.21 6.07
CA GLU A 153 8.29 -28.80 7.42
C GLU A 153 7.05 -29.66 7.73
N ALA A 154 5.84 -29.14 7.45
CA ALA A 154 4.60 -29.88 7.65
C ALA A 154 4.47 -31.16 6.80
N THR A 155 5.16 -31.24 5.65
CA THR A 155 5.15 -32.46 4.80
C THR A 155 6.25 -33.46 5.14
N THR A 156 7.26 -33.08 5.91
CA THR A 156 8.44 -33.92 6.19
C THR A 156 8.22 -34.89 7.36
N GLU A 157 7.11 -34.77 8.09
CA GLU A 157 6.71 -35.68 9.18
C GLU A 157 5.59 -36.69 8.80
N GLN A 158 5.54 -37.18 7.55
CA GLN A 158 4.58 -38.23 7.15
C GLN A 158 5.25 -39.50 6.62
#